data_AF-A0A0V0GNQ5-F1
#
_entry.id   AF-A0A0V0GNQ5-F1
#
_cell.length_a   1.000
_cell.length_b   1.000
_cell.length_c   1.000
_cell.angle_alpha   90.00
_cell.angle_beta   90.00
_cell.angle_gamma   90.00
#
_symmetry.space_group_name_H-M   'P 1'
#
loop_
_entity.id
_entity.type
_entity.pdbx_description
1 polymer ?
#
loop_
_entity_poly.entity_id
_entity_poly.type
_entity_poly.pdbx_seq_one_letter_code
_entity_poly.pdbx_strand_id
1 'polypeptide(L)'
;MSQEQPRREEAEQEHESIKPEENVKDVQESSLARKKAVAESIGGQVHEKDRKQVSSESVSGRANITIGEALEATVVTAGSRPVDYSDAAAIQAAEVRATGRTNIIPGGVAAAAQSAATRNARVTKEEEK
;
A
#
# COMPACT_ATOMS: atom_id res chain seq x y z
N MET A 1 -67.38 -8.94 30.68
CA MET A 1 -67.45 -9.18 29.23
C MET A 1 -66.05 -9.56 28.77
N SER A 2 -65.79 -10.86 28.69
CA SER A 2 -64.62 -11.42 27.99
C SER A 2 -64.79 -11.21 26.50
N GLN A 3 -63.70 -10.89 25.78
CA GLN A 3 -63.26 -11.46 24.50
C GLN A 3 -61.76 -11.13 24.38
N GLU A 4 -60.86 -12.05 24.70
CA GLU A 4 -60.33 -13.13 23.85
C GLU A 4 -59.32 -12.63 22.80
N GLN A 5 -58.04 -12.85 23.10
CA GLN A 5 -56.95 -12.86 22.12
C GLN A 5 -56.98 -14.19 21.35
N PRO A 6 -56.42 -14.22 20.13
CA PRO A 6 -55.59 -15.36 19.76
C PRO A 6 -54.18 -14.95 19.27
N ARG A 7 -53.25 -15.83 19.65
CA ARG A 7 -51.78 -15.83 19.49
C ARG A 7 -51.29 -15.91 18.04
N ARG A 8 -50.03 -15.48 17.85
CA ARG A 8 -48.90 -16.08 17.07
C ARG A 8 -47.97 -14.94 16.60
N GLU A 9 -46.65 -14.98 16.66
CA GLU A 9 -45.66 -16.00 17.02
C GLU A 9 -44.41 -15.25 17.49
N GLU A 10 -43.81 -15.76 18.56
CA GLU A 10 -42.46 -15.41 18.99
C GLU A 10 -41.49 -15.83 17.88
N ALA A 11 -40.72 -14.88 17.36
CA ALA A 11 -39.44 -15.18 16.74
C ALA A 11 -38.40 -14.40 17.54
N GLU A 12 -37.98 -15.03 18.62
CA GLU A 12 -36.69 -14.80 19.26
C GLU A 12 -35.62 -14.88 18.17
N GLN A 13 -35.13 -13.74 17.69
CA GLN A 13 -33.81 -13.69 17.08
C GLN A 13 -32.86 -13.25 18.17
N GLU A 14 -32.32 -14.29 18.79
CA GLU A 14 -31.29 -14.31 19.78
C GLU A 14 -30.20 -13.29 19.47
N HIS A 15 -29.87 -12.50 20.48
CA HIS A 15 -28.63 -11.73 20.54
C HIS A 15 -27.45 -12.71 20.48
N GLU A 16 -27.00 -13.03 19.26
CA GLU A 16 -25.74 -13.72 19.06
C GLU A 16 -24.62 -12.74 19.43
N SER A 17 -24.28 -12.82 20.72
CA SER A 17 -23.12 -12.19 21.32
C SER A 17 -21.89 -12.73 20.58
N ILE A 18 -21.38 -11.95 19.63
CA ILE A 18 -20.10 -12.21 19.01
C ILE A 18 -19.04 -12.02 20.09
N LYS A 19 -18.70 -13.13 20.75
CA LYS A 19 -17.63 -13.19 21.73
C LYS A 19 -16.33 -12.77 21.03
N PRO A 20 -15.51 -11.90 21.65
CA PRO A 20 -14.16 -11.69 21.16
C PRO A 20 -13.35 -12.97 21.46
N GLU A 21 -13.13 -13.81 20.45
CA GLU A 21 -12.07 -14.81 20.54
C GLU A 21 -10.72 -14.10 20.44
N GLU A 22 -10.20 -13.85 21.64
CA GLU A 22 -8.80 -13.87 22.01
C GLU A 22 -8.06 -15.01 21.29
N ASN A 23 -7.37 -14.69 20.19
CA ASN A 23 -6.31 -15.53 19.65
C ASN A 23 -5.01 -14.71 19.69
N VAL A 24 -4.53 -14.50 20.93
CA VAL A 24 -3.19 -13.99 21.19
C VAL A 24 -2.23 -15.11 20.86
N LYS A 25 -1.70 -15.11 19.64
CA LYS A 25 -0.51 -15.90 19.30
C LYS A 25 0.70 -14.99 19.41
N ASP A 26 1.29 -15.05 20.60
CA ASP A 26 2.72 -15.05 20.88
C ASP A 26 3.62 -14.25 19.93
N VAL A 27 3.98 -13.05 20.41
CA VAL A 27 5.37 -12.59 20.60
C VAL A 27 6.40 -13.14 19.60
N GLN A 28 6.82 -12.26 18.69
CA GLN A 28 8.24 -12.09 18.43
C GLN A 28 8.54 -10.60 18.21
N GLU A 29 8.59 -9.91 19.33
CA GLU A 29 9.20 -8.59 19.47
C GLU A 29 10.69 -8.76 19.15
N SER A 30 11.11 -8.36 17.94
CA SER A 30 12.51 -8.36 17.56
C SER A 30 13.21 -7.20 18.29
N SER A 31 13.65 -7.49 19.51
CA SER A 31 14.51 -6.62 20.30
C SER A 31 15.85 -6.44 19.59
N LEU A 32 15.94 -5.47 18.68
CA LEU A 32 17.23 -4.98 18.20
C LEU A 32 17.84 -4.13 19.30
N ALA A 33 18.75 -4.79 20.02
CA ALA A 33 19.58 -4.29 21.10
C ALA A 33 19.95 -2.80 20.94
N ARG A 34 19.41 -1.99 21.84
CA ARG A 34 19.85 -0.64 22.15
C ARG A 34 21.28 -0.69 22.69
N LYS A 35 22.28 -0.65 21.80
CA LYS A 35 23.68 -0.49 22.19
C LYS A 35 23.89 0.94 22.66
N LYS A 36 23.92 1.14 23.98
CA LYS A 36 24.50 2.32 24.62
C LYS A 36 25.97 2.40 24.21
N ALA A 37 26.31 3.32 23.31
CA ALA A 37 27.69 3.76 23.13
C ALA A 37 27.90 4.98 24.03
N VAL A 38 28.41 4.73 25.24
CA VAL A 38 29.13 5.75 26.01
C VAL A 38 30.61 5.43 25.80
N ALA A 39 31.30 6.30 25.08
CA ALA A 39 32.74 6.41 25.12
C ALA A 39 33.05 7.90 25.15
N GLU A 40 33.48 8.36 26.33
CA GLU A 40 33.97 9.71 26.55
C GLU A 40 35.22 10.01 25.70
N SER A 41 35.34 11.30 25.42
CA SER A 41 36.35 11.98 24.63
C SER A 41 37.79 11.69 25.03
N ILE A 42 38.64 11.39 24.06
CA ILE A 42 40.04 11.83 24.04
C ILE A 42 40.36 12.40 22.66
N GLY A 43 40.85 13.64 22.63
CA GLY A 43 41.25 14.32 21.41
C GLY A 43 42.44 13.64 20.73
N GLY A 44 42.44 13.63 19.40
CA GLY A 44 43.57 13.17 18.63
C GLY A 44 43.19 12.77 17.21
N GLN A 45 43.52 13.66 16.28
CA GLN A 45 43.81 13.38 14.87
C GLN A 45 42.64 13.02 13.93
N VAL A 46 42.28 14.04 13.17
CA VAL A 46 41.77 13.96 11.80
C VAL A 46 42.69 13.08 10.96
N HIS A 47 42.24 11.89 10.58
CA HIS A 47 42.66 11.18 9.37
C HIS A 47 41.53 10.23 8.97
N GLU A 48 40.56 10.78 8.25
CA GLU A 48 39.46 10.04 7.64
C GLU A 48 39.98 9.37 6.35
N LYS A 49 40.60 8.20 6.52
CA LYS A 49 40.79 7.23 5.45
C LYS A 49 39.91 6.02 5.75
N ASP A 50 39.19 5.63 4.70
CA ASP A 50 38.50 4.34 4.57
C ASP A 50 37.23 4.14 5.41
N ARG A 51 36.23 5.03 5.25
CA ARG A 51 34.84 4.56 5.24
C ARG A 51 34.60 3.83 3.93
N LYS A 52 34.86 2.53 4.00
CA LYS A 52 34.42 1.49 3.06
C LYS A 52 33.07 1.87 2.46
N GLN A 53 33.15 2.39 1.23
CA GLN A 53 32.05 2.57 0.30
C GLN A 53 31.21 1.29 0.40
N VAL A 54 29.98 1.40 0.92
CA VAL A 54 29.04 0.28 0.84
C VAL A 54 28.93 -0.03 -0.64
N SER A 55 29.49 -1.17 -1.00
CA SER A 55 29.58 -1.63 -2.35
C SER A 55 28.16 -1.73 -2.87
N SER A 56 27.93 -1.02 -3.98
CA SER A 56 26.87 -1.31 -4.91
C SER A 56 27.11 -2.73 -5.43
N GLU A 57 26.75 -3.73 -4.62
CA GLU A 57 26.94 -5.12 -4.94
C GLU A 57 25.88 -5.54 -5.96
N SER A 58 26.33 -5.60 -7.22
CA SER A 58 25.70 -6.23 -8.38
C SER A 58 24.30 -5.74 -8.78
N VAL A 59 24.29 -4.60 -9.47
CA VAL A 59 23.41 -4.45 -10.63
C VAL A 59 24.25 -4.72 -11.89
N SER A 60 24.71 -5.95 -12.06
CA SER A 60 25.38 -6.36 -13.30
C SER A 60 24.34 -6.28 -14.43
N GLY A 61 24.37 -5.17 -15.18
CA GLY A 61 23.61 -4.97 -16.41
C GLY A 61 22.44 -3.97 -16.39
N ARG A 62 22.22 -3.14 -15.35
CA ARG A 62 21.26 -2.02 -15.50
C ARG A 62 22.02 -0.74 -15.79
N ALA A 63 21.81 -0.20 -16.99
CA ALA A 63 22.19 1.16 -17.32
C ALA A 63 21.61 2.13 -16.28
N ASN A 64 22.33 3.21 -16.01
CA ASN A 64 21.76 4.34 -15.26
C ASN A 64 20.67 4.97 -16.15
N ILE A 65 19.42 4.59 -15.94
CA ILE A 65 18.27 5.13 -16.68
C ILE A 65 17.84 6.44 -16.00
N THR A 66 17.80 7.51 -16.78
CA THR A 66 17.25 8.79 -16.33
C THR A 66 15.73 8.74 -16.25
N ILE A 67 15.13 9.60 -15.43
CA ILE A 67 13.66 9.69 -15.33
C ILE A 67 13.03 9.98 -16.70
N GLY A 68 13.69 10.81 -17.52
CA GLY A 68 13.25 11.10 -18.89
C GLY A 68 13.21 9.86 -19.77
N GLU A 69 14.28 9.08 -19.79
CA GLU A 69 14.35 7.82 -20.56
C GLU A 69 13.31 6.80 -20.09
N ALA A 70 13.07 6.71 -18.78
CA ALA A 70 12.03 5.82 -18.25
C ALA A 70 10.63 6.25 -18.72
N LEU A 71 10.33 7.55 -18.74
CA LEU A 71 9.05 8.08 -19.22
C LEU A 71 8.89 7.91 -20.73
N GLU A 72 9.94 8.15 -21.53
CA GLU A 72 9.90 7.86 -22.96
C GLU A 72 9.66 6.37 -23.24
N ALA A 73 10.33 5.48 -22.50
CA ALA A 73 10.09 4.05 -22.61
C ALA A 73 8.66 3.67 -22.26
N THR A 74 8.02 4.33 -21.27
CA THR A 74 6.60 4.09 -20.99
C THR A 74 5.69 4.51 -22.15
N VAL A 75 5.97 5.61 -22.84
CA VAL A 75 5.22 6.01 -24.04
C VAL A 75 5.39 4.99 -25.15
N VAL A 76 6.61 4.49 -25.37
CA VAL A 76 6.87 3.47 -26.41
C VAL A 76 6.18 2.13 -26.08
N THR A 77 6.15 1.75 -24.80
CA THR A 77 5.63 0.43 -24.38
C THR A 77 4.13 0.40 -24.15
N ALA A 78 3.57 1.41 -23.48
CA ALA A 78 2.14 1.49 -23.18
C ALA A 78 1.34 2.29 -24.23
N GLY A 79 2.01 3.14 -25.01
CA GLY A 79 1.37 3.92 -26.08
C GLY A 79 0.25 4.83 -25.55
N SER A 80 -0.80 4.96 -26.36
CA SER A 80 -2.02 5.70 -26.01
C SER A 80 -3.08 4.81 -25.35
N ARG A 81 -2.68 3.74 -24.65
CA ARG A 81 -3.61 2.83 -23.98
C ARG A 81 -4.36 3.58 -22.86
N PRO A 82 -5.70 3.52 -22.80
CA PRO A 82 -6.45 4.10 -21.69
C PRO A 82 -6.12 3.38 -20.39
N VAL A 83 -6.14 4.13 -19.28
CA VAL A 83 -5.96 3.58 -17.93
C VAL A 83 -7.06 2.58 -17.63
N ASP A 84 -6.68 1.40 -17.14
CA ASP A 84 -7.59 0.36 -16.66
C ASP A 84 -7.57 0.22 -15.11
N TYR A 85 -8.36 -0.73 -14.60
CA TYR A 85 -8.44 -0.97 -13.15
C TYR A 85 -7.16 -1.57 -12.55
N SER A 86 -6.39 -2.33 -13.33
CA SER A 86 -5.12 -2.92 -12.90
C SER A 86 -4.05 -1.83 -12.76
N ASP A 87 -3.99 -0.90 -13.71
CA ASP A 87 -3.14 0.28 -13.66
C ASP A 87 -3.46 1.13 -12.42
N ALA A 88 -4.75 1.39 -12.17
CA ALA A 88 -5.19 2.15 -11.00
C ALA A 88 -4.79 1.47 -9.68
N ALA A 89 -4.85 0.13 -9.61
CA ALA A 89 -4.39 -0.64 -8.45
C ALA A 89 -2.87 -0.56 -8.27
N ALA A 90 -2.10 -0.64 -9.36
CA ALA A 90 -0.65 -0.50 -9.32
C ALA A 90 -0.23 0.90 -8.84
N ILE A 91 -0.90 1.94 -9.32
CA ILE A 91 -0.69 3.33 -8.90
C ILE A 91 -1.03 3.49 -7.41
N GLN A 92 -2.15 2.92 -6.94
CA GLN A 92 -2.50 2.94 -5.52
C GLN A 92 -1.41 2.26 -4.69
N ALA A 93 -0.94 1.07 -5.08
CA ALA A 93 0.12 0.37 -4.36
C ALA A 93 1.43 1.19 -4.30
N ALA A 94 1.76 1.90 -5.37
CA ALA A 94 2.90 2.82 -5.39
C ALA A 94 2.71 4.00 -4.43
N GLU A 95 1.52 4.60 -4.39
CA GLU A 95 1.19 5.70 -3.48
C GLU A 95 1.26 5.26 -2.01
N VAL A 96 0.74 4.07 -1.68
CA VAL A 96 0.85 3.47 -0.34
C VAL A 96 2.32 3.26 0.03
N ARG A 97 3.13 2.74 -0.89
CA ARG A 97 4.57 2.52 -0.64
C ARG A 97 5.32 3.84 -0.44
N ALA A 98 4.97 4.87 -1.19
CA ALA A 98 5.65 6.16 -1.13
C ALA A 98 5.28 6.97 0.12
N THR A 99 4.01 6.89 0.56
CA THR A 99 3.47 7.74 1.64
C THR A 99 3.25 7.00 2.96
N GLY A 100 3.22 5.67 2.95
CA GLY A 100 2.81 4.84 4.09
C GLY A 100 1.31 4.87 4.40
N ARG A 101 0.49 5.57 3.60
CA ARG A 101 -0.97 5.69 3.82
C ARG A 101 -1.70 4.67 2.98
N THR A 102 -2.50 3.81 3.61
CA THR A 102 -3.23 2.71 2.96
C THR A 102 -4.53 3.14 2.29
N ASN A 103 -5.11 4.26 2.72
CA ASN A 103 -6.32 4.81 2.12
C ASN A 103 -5.99 5.67 0.91
N ILE A 104 -6.83 5.58 -0.12
CA ILE A 104 -6.77 6.50 -1.27
C ILE A 104 -7.00 7.92 -0.76
N ILE A 105 -6.05 8.81 -1.06
CA ILE A 105 -6.15 10.21 -0.70
C ILE A 105 -7.13 10.89 -1.67
N PRO A 106 -8.21 11.53 -1.19
CA PRO A 106 -9.11 12.27 -2.07
C PRO A 106 -8.35 13.36 -2.83
N GLY A 107 -8.52 13.43 -4.15
CA GLY A 107 -7.76 14.34 -5.01
C GLY A 107 -6.31 13.91 -5.29
N GLY A 108 -5.86 12.76 -4.77
CA GLY A 108 -4.55 12.18 -5.05
C GLY A 108 -4.48 11.49 -6.42
N VAL A 109 -3.28 10.99 -6.75
CA VAL A 109 -3.01 10.39 -8.07
C VAL A 109 -3.77 9.07 -8.24
N ALA A 110 -3.83 8.24 -7.19
CA ALA A 110 -4.58 7.00 -7.24
C ALA A 110 -6.09 7.23 -7.39
N ALA A 111 -6.63 8.29 -6.77
CA ALA A 111 -8.04 8.67 -6.92
C ALA A 111 -8.37 9.08 -8.36
N ALA A 112 -7.48 9.87 -8.99
CA ALA A 112 -7.62 10.26 -10.38
C ALA A 112 -7.54 9.05 -11.33
N ALA A 113 -6.60 8.13 -11.09
CA ALA A 113 -6.46 6.90 -11.86
C ALA A 113 -7.71 6.01 -11.78
N GLN A 114 -8.29 5.81 -10.58
CA GLN A 114 -9.55 5.07 -10.43
C GLN A 114 -10.73 5.74 -11.13
N SER A 115 -10.81 7.08 -11.07
CA SER A 115 -11.85 7.83 -11.76
C SER A 115 -11.70 7.69 -13.28
N ALA A 116 -10.47 7.75 -13.79
CA ALA A 116 -10.17 7.53 -15.21
C ALA A 116 -10.53 6.09 -15.63
N ALA A 117 -10.08 5.08 -14.91
CA ALA A 117 -10.40 3.67 -15.19
C ALA A 117 -11.91 3.42 -15.23
N THR A 118 -12.66 3.99 -14.28
CA THR A 118 -14.12 3.87 -14.24
C THR A 118 -14.81 4.57 -15.40
N ARG A 119 -14.30 5.72 -15.86
CA ARG A 119 -14.82 6.39 -17.05
C ARG A 119 -14.49 5.61 -18.32
N ASN A 120 -13.24 5.17 -18.46
CA ASN A 120 -12.77 4.45 -19.63
C ASN A 120 -13.49 3.11 -19.81
N ALA A 121 -13.69 2.36 -18.72
CA ALA A 121 -14.40 1.07 -18.76
C ALA A 121 -15.88 1.19 -19.22
N ARG A 122 -16.49 2.38 -19.07
CA ARG A 122 -17.84 2.65 -19.60
C ARG A 122 -17.80 2.89 -21.11
N VAL A 123 -16.85 3.70 -21.56
CA VAL A 123 -16.68 4.02 -22.99
C VAL A 123 -16.38 2.77 -23.80
N THR A 124 -15.45 1.92 -23.35
CA THR A 124 -15.10 0.68 -24.06
C THR A 124 -16.29 -0.28 -24.18
N LYS A 125 -17.17 -0.31 -23.17
CA LYS A 125 -18.38 -1.16 -23.20
C LYS A 125 -19.44 -0.65 -24.18
N GLU A 126 -19.45 0.66 -24.46
CA GLU A 126 -20.35 1.26 -25.45
C GLU A 126 -19.84 1.06 -26.88
N GLU A 127 -18.53 0.97 -27.08
CA GLU A 127 -17.90 0.73 -28.39
C GLU A 127 -17.97 -0.74 -28.86
N GLU A 128 -18.10 -1.70 -27.93
CA GLU A 128 -18.24 -3.13 -28.25
C GLU A 128 -19.68 -3.58 -28.62
N LYS A 129 -20.65 -2.66 -28.70
CA LYS A 129 -22.06 -2.96 -28.99
C LYS A 129 -22.51 -2.39 -30.32
#